data_AF-A0A840CQE4-F1
#
_entry.id   AF-A0A840CQE4-F1
#
_cell.length_a   1.000
_cell.length_b   1.000
_cell.length_c   1.000
_cell.angle_alpha   90.00
_cell.angle_beta   90.00
_cell.angle_gamma   90.00
#
_symmetry.space_group_name_H-M   'P 1'
#
loop_
_entity.id
_entity.type
_entity.pdbx_description
1 polymer ?
#
loop_
_entity_poly.entity_id
_entity_poly.type
_entity_poly.pdbx_seq_one_letter_code
_entity_poly.pdbx_strand_id
1 'polypeptide(L)'
;MLYNTTDNTAPIFPLPSRDQIWFEVHEIGFSLGIKENLSYHMSRHSFGTLMLSAGIPIESISKMMGHTNISSTQIYSKVTDDKISEDMDKLMERRKAINN
;
A
#
# COMPACT_ATOMS: atom_id res chain seq x y z
N MET A 1 -0.64 -12.26 12.35
CA MET A 1 0.84 -12.23 12.23
C MET A 1 1.23 -13.21 11.13
N LEU A 2 2.39 -13.04 10.51
CA LEU A 2 2.90 -13.86 9.41
C LEU A 2 3.12 -15.31 9.85
N TYR A 3 2.09 -16.15 9.80
CA TYR A 3 2.24 -17.60 9.98
C TYR A 3 1.85 -18.35 8.71
N ASN A 4 2.86 -18.87 8.02
CA ASN A 4 2.75 -20.09 7.21
C ASN A 4 4.11 -20.80 7.19
N THR A 5 4.49 -21.36 8.34
CA THR A 5 5.57 -22.35 8.48
C THR A 5 5.04 -23.49 9.35
N THR A 6 5.47 -24.73 9.04
CA THR A 6 5.18 -25.94 9.82
C THR A 6 5.81 -25.95 11.22
N ASP A 7 6.65 -24.97 11.53
CA ASP A 7 7.28 -24.76 12.82
C ASP A 7 7.04 -23.31 13.27
N ASN A 8 6.40 -23.15 14.45
CA ASN A 8 6.05 -21.87 15.06
C ASN A 8 6.99 -21.50 16.24
N THR A 9 8.10 -22.22 16.43
CA THR A 9 9.00 -22.01 17.58
C THR A 9 9.99 -20.86 17.39
N ALA A 10 10.22 -20.43 16.14
CA ALA A 10 11.17 -19.36 15.80
C ALA A 10 10.58 -18.40 14.76
N PRO A 11 11.00 -17.11 14.77
CA PRO A 11 10.63 -16.17 13.71
C PRO A 11 11.31 -16.55 12.39
N ILE A 12 10.62 -16.31 11.26
CA ILE A 12 11.13 -16.58 9.91
C ILE A 12 12.43 -15.81 9.64
N PHE A 13 12.48 -14.56 10.11
CA PHE A 13 13.66 -13.71 10.00
C PHE A 13 14.10 -13.26 11.40
N PRO A 14 15.40 -13.37 11.74
CA PRO A 14 15.95 -12.77 12.95
C PRO A 14 16.07 -11.26 12.75
N LEU A 15 14.96 -10.54 12.90
CA LEU A 15 14.92 -9.10 12.68
C LEU A 15 15.60 -8.34 13.82
N PRO A 16 16.36 -7.27 13.54
CA PRO A 16 16.91 -6.41 14.56
C PRO A 16 15.82 -5.53 15.21
N SER A 17 16.21 -4.67 16.15
CA SER A 17 15.26 -3.76 16.79
C SER A 17 14.61 -2.82 15.77
N ARG A 18 13.40 -2.33 16.07
CA ARG A 18 12.67 -1.37 15.21
C ARG A 18 13.54 -0.19 14.78
N ASP A 19 14.32 0.33 15.72
CA ASP A 19 15.14 1.51 15.48
C ASP A 19 16.32 1.16 14.56
N GLN A 20 16.92 -0.01 14.71
CA GLN A 20 17.96 -0.49 13.82
C GLN A 20 17.43 -0.75 12.39
N ILE A 21 16.24 -1.36 12.25
CA ILE A 21 15.57 -1.49 10.94
C ILE A 21 15.34 -0.11 10.32
N TRP A 22 14.91 0.87 11.12
CA TRP A 22 14.73 2.23 10.62
C TRP A 22 16.05 2.83 10.12
N PHE A 23 17.14 2.70 10.86
CA PHE A 23 18.46 3.19 10.45
C PHE A 23 18.94 2.54 9.17
N GLU A 24 18.86 1.21 9.05
CA GLU A 24 19.26 0.47 7.85
C GLU A 24 18.47 0.92 6.61
N VAL A 25 17.14 1.03 6.73
CA VAL A 25 16.30 1.49 5.62
C VAL A 25 16.56 2.96 5.26
N HIS A 26 16.81 3.80 6.27
CA HIS A 26 17.12 5.20 6.06
C HIS A 26 18.48 5.38 5.36
N GLU A 27 19.49 4.59 5.73
CA GLU A 27 20.82 4.58 5.12
C GLU A 27 20.76 4.17 3.64
N ILE A 28 19.92 3.18 3.29
CA ILE A 28 19.65 2.82 1.90
C ILE A 28 19.06 4.01 1.14
N GLY A 29 18.08 4.71 1.72
CA GLY A 29 17.47 5.90 1.11
C GLY A 29 18.49 7.01 0.86
N PHE A 30 19.35 7.27 1.84
CA PHE A 30 20.44 8.24 1.75
C PHE A 30 21.43 7.87 0.62
N SER A 31 21.83 6.60 0.55
CA SER A 31 22.75 6.09 -0.48
C SER A 31 22.19 6.20 -1.89
N LEU A 32 20.86 6.16 -2.04
CA LEU A 32 20.15 6.33 -3.32
C LEU A 32 19.82 7.79 -3.65
N GLY A 33 20.18 8.75 -2.79
CA GLY A 33 19.88 10.17 -2.98
C GLY A 33 18.39 10.53 -2.80
N ILE A 34 17.63 9.70 -2.09
CA ILE A 34 16.24 10.00 -1.72
C ILE A 34 16.27 11.08 -0.63
N LYS A 35 15.59 12.20 -0.87
CA LYS A 35 15.61 13.37 0.03
C LYS A 35 14.70 13.17 1.23
N GLU A 36 13.68 12.37 1.06
CA GLU A 36 12.68 12.04 2.07
C GLU A 36 13.20 10.95 3.02
N ASN A 37 12.63 10.90 4.22
CA ASN A 37 12.94 9.85 5.18
C ASN A 37 12.35 8.51 4.73
N LEU A 38 13.15 7.73 4.00
CA LEU A 38 12.80 6.35 3.65
C LEU A 38 12.72 5.52 4.94
N SER A 39 11.59 4.84 5.12
CA SER A 39 11.32 3.96 6.26
C SER A 39 10.40 2.83 5.85
N TYR A 40 10.33 1.76 6.63
CA TYR A 40 9.39 0.65 6.36
C TYR A 40 7.92 1.12 6.37
N HIS A 41 7.59 2.17 7.13
CA HIS A 41 6.25 2.75 7.12
C HIS A 41 5.98 3.52 5.82
N MET A 42 6.99 4.20 5.28
CA MET A 42 6.91 4.83 3.95
C MET A 42 6.65 3.78 2.87
N SER A 43 7.35 2.64 2.91
CA SER A 43 7.11 1.55 1.96
C SER A 43 5.67 1.03 2.03
N ARG A 44 5.07 0.98 3.22
CA ARG A 44 3.65 0.63 3.40
C ARG A 44 2.71 1.66 2.75
N HIS A 45 3.04 2.94 2.85
CA HIS A 45 2.29 4.00 2.15
C HIS A 45 2.40 3.88 0.64
N SER A 46 3.61 3.70 0.13
CA SER A 46 3.84 3.49 -1.30
C SER A 46 3.04 2.29 -1.81
N PHE A 47 3.01 1.17 -1.08
CA PHE A 47 2.19 0.00 -1.43
C PHE A 47 0.70 0.34 -1.52
N GLY A 48 0.13 1.02 -0.51
CA GLY A 48 -1.28 1.40 -0.50
C GLY A 48 -1.65 2.30 -1.67
N THR A 49 -0.85 3.33 -1.93
CA THR A 49 -1.00 4.23 -3.08
C THR A 49 -0.91 3.48 -4.41
N LEU A 50 0.11 2.63 -4.60
CA LEU A 50 0.32 1.90 -5.86
C LEU A 50 -0.85 0.96 -6.18
N MET A 51 -1.32 0.22 -5.18
CA MET A 51 -2.42 -0.73 -5.35
C MET A 51 -3.74 -0.03 -5.67
N LEU A 52 -3.97 1.13 -5.04
CA LEU A 52 -5.17 1.93 -5.32
C LEU A 52 -5.12 2.53 -6.73
N SER A 53 -3.96 3.05 -7.16
CA SER A 53 -3.74 3.51 -8.54
C SER A 53 -3.88 2.38 -9.56
N ALA A 54 -3.52 1.14 -9.20
CA ALA A 54 -3.74 -0.04 -10.03
C ALA A 54 -5.22 -0.50 -10.08
N GLY A 55 -6.14 0.19 -9.38
CA GLY A 55 -7.57 -0.11 -9.38
C GLY A 55 -7.98 -1.26 -8.47
N ILE A 56 -7.12 -1.64 -7.52
CA ILE A 56 -7.46 -2.66 -6.53
C ILE A 56 -8.44 -2.07 -5.50
N PRO A 57 -9.55 -2.76 -5.17
CA PRO A 57 -10.52 -2.26 -4.20
C PRO A 57 -9.88 -1.99 -2.83
N ILE A 58 -10.30 -0.89 -2.20
CA ILE A 58 -9.75 -0.43 -0.92
C ILE A 58 -9.93 -1.45 0.20
N GLU A 59 -10.98 -2.26 0.17
CA GLU A 59 -11.23 -3.36 1.10
C GLU A 59 -10.19 -4.47 0.95
N SER A 60 -9.79 -4.77 -0.29
CA SER A 60 -8.76 -5.75 -0.59
C SER A 60 -7.39 -5.27 -0.10
N ILE A 61 -7.07 -4.00 -0.35
CA ILE A 61 -5.85 -3.35 0.15
C ILE A 61 -5.83 -3.36 1.69
N SER A 62 -6.94 -2.97 2.32
CA SER A 62 -7.10 -2.96 3.79
C SER A 62 -6.85 -4.35 4.39
N LYS A 63 -7.35 -5.40 3.75
CA LYS A 63 -7.15 -6.79 4.17
C LYS A 63 -5.70 -7.25 3.99
N MET A 64 -5.07 -6.92 2.86
CA MET A 64 -3.64 -7.21 2.62
C MET A 64 -2.72 -6.51 3.63
N MET A 65 -3.08 -5.29 4.02
CA MET A 65 -2.34 -4.51 5.01
C MET A 65 -2.67 -4.92 6.46
N GLY A 66 -3.66 -5.78 6.68
CA GLY A 66 -4.07 -6.22 8.02
C GLY A 66 -4.67 -5.11 8.87
N HIS A 67 -5.32 -4.11 8.26
CA HIS A 67 -6.00 -3.04 8.99
C HIS A 67 -7.35 -3.55 9.52
N THR A 68 -7.55 -3.42 10.84
CA THR A 68 -8.83 -3.75 11.50
C THR A 68 -9.94 -2.75 11.14
N ASN A 69 -9.58 -1.50 10.84
CA ASN A 69 -10.49 -0.45 10.41
C ASN A 69 -10.07 0.09 9.04
N ILE A 70 -11.03 0.17 8.12
CA ILE A 70 -10.81 0.70 6.78
C ILE A 70 -10.39 2.17 6.79
N SER A 71 -10.69 2.92 7.86
CA SER A 71 -10.29 4.32 8.02
C SER A 71 -8.77 4.53 7.93
N SER A 72 -7.96 3.55 8.37
CA SER A 72 -6.51 3.60 8.21
C SER A 72 -6.07 3.50 6.75
N THR A 73 -6.85 2.84 5.90
CA THR A 73 -6.62 2.75 4.45
C THR A 73 -7.21 3.95 3.71
N GLN A 74 -8.22 4.62 4.27
CA GLN A 74 -8.81 5.84 3.71
C GLN A 74 -7.86 7.05 3.74
N ILE A 75 -6.70 6.97 4.39
CA ILE A 75 -5.68 8.04 4.26
C ILE A 75 -5.22 8.25 2.81
N TYR A 76 -5.44 7.27 1.93
CA TYR A 76 -5.16 7.36 0.48
C TYR A 76 -6.30 8.01 -0.33
N SER A 77 -7.31 8.62 0.31
CA SER A 77 -8.51 9.19 -0.34
C SER A 77 -8.26 10.10 -1.53
N LYS A 78 -7.15 10.86 -1.56
CA LYS A 78 -6.82 11.71 -2.71
C LYS A 78 -6.68 10.91 -4.01
N VAL A 79 -6.09 9.72 -3.95
CA VAL A 79 -5.99 8.82 -5.12
C VAL A 79 -7.37 8.23 -5.46
N THR A 80 -8.22 8.03 -4.45
CA THR A 80 -9.60 7.57 -4.65
C THR A 80 -10.41 8.59 -5.46
N ASP A 81 -10.27 9.89 -5.20
CA ASP A 81 -11.01 10.94 -5.91
C ASP A 81 -10.68 10.97 -7.40
N ASP A 82 -9.38 10.98 -7.74
CA ASP A 82 -8.91 10.91 -9.13
C ASP A 82 -9.42 9.64 -9.82
N LYS A 83 -9.41 8.52 -9.09
CA LYS A 83 -9.87 7.23 -9.59
C LYS A 83 -11.37 7.19 -9.86
N ILE A 84 -12.18 7.79 -9.00
CA ILE A 84 -13.63 7.92 -9.19
C ILE A 84 -13.92 8.67 -10.48
N SER A 85 -13.22 9.78 -10.73
CA SER A 85 -13.40 10.54 -11.97
C SER A 85 -13.14 9.67 -13.20
N GLU A 86 -12.01 8.97 -13.24
CA GLU A 86 -11.67 8.09 -14.37
C GLU A 86 -12.69 6.97 -14.59
N ASP A 87 -13.18 6.37 -13.50
CA ASP A 87 -14.10 5.23 -13.60
C ASP A 87 -15.50 5.70 -14.04
N MET A 88 -15.91 6.91 -13.68
CA MET A 88 -17.12 7.56 -14.21
C MET A 88 -16.99 7.89 -15.70
N ASP A 89 -15.84 8.40 -16.14
CA ASP A 89 -15.57 8.64 -17.57
C ASP A 89 -15.67 7.34 -18.38
N LYS A 90 -15.03 6.27 -17.90
CA LYS A 90 -15.11 4.93 -18.54
C LYS A 90 -16.54 4.39 -18.58
N LEU A 91 -17.34 4.62 -17.54
CA LEU A 91 -18.75 4.23 -17.50
C LEU A 91 -19.58 4.99 -18.54
N MET A 92 -19.35 6.31 -18.67
CA MET A 92 -20.03 7.15 -19.65
C MET A 92 -19.73 6.71 -21.08
N GLU A 93 -18.47 6.41 -21.40
CA GLU A 93 -18.08 5.90 -22.73
C GLU A 93 -18.71 4.54 -23.03
N ARG A 94 -18.72 3.61 -22.07
CA ARG A 94 -19.40 2.31 -22.23
C ARG A 94 -20.89 2.47 -22.51
N ARG A 95 -21.58 3.40 -21.83
CA ARG A 95 -23.01 3.66 -22.06
C ARG A 95 -23.29 4.26 -23.43
N LYS A 96 -22.44 5.17 -23.93
CA LYS A 96 -22.57 5.72 -25.29
C LYS A 96 -22.45 4.62 -26.36
N ALA A 97 -21.52 3.68 -26.18
CA ALA A 97 -21.32 2.57 -27.11
C ALA A 97 -22.49 1.57 -27.14
N ILE A 98 -23.28 1.47 -26.06
CA ILE A 98 -24.46 0.60 -25.99
C ILE A 98 -25.70 1.26 -26.61
N ASN A 99 -25.76 2.59 -26.60
CA ASN A 99 -26.92 3.36 -27.08
C ASN A 99 -26.82 3.77 -28.57
N ASN A 100 -25.76 3.35 -29.28
CA ASN A 100 -25.57 3.50 -30.73
C ASN A 100 -25.66 2.13 -31.41
#